data_AF-A0A9D5UGU7-F1
#
_entry.id   AF-A0A9D5UGU7-F1
#
_cell.length_a   1.000
_cell.length_b   1.000
_cell.length_c   1.000
_cell.angle_alpha   90.00
_cell.angle_beta   90.00
_cell.angle_gamma   90.00
#
_symmetry.space_group_name_H-M   'P 1'
#
loop_
_entity.id
_entity.type
_entity.pdbx_description
1 polymer ?
#
loop_
_entity_poly.entity_id
_entity_poly.type
_entity_poly.pdbx_seq_one_letter_code
_entity_poly.pdbx_strand_id
1 'polypeptide(L)' 'VITEKFLEIGYHRQQLTRRLDLVAHLFRYTLERWLLLDRVLFLKQHDYRVELAAFCPSEMTPRNMLISARKN' A
#
# COMPACT_ATOMS: atom_id res chain seq x y z
N VAL A 1 -38.42 3.55 1.31
CA VAL A 1 -38.19 4.99 1.00
C VAL A 1 -36.78 5.48 1.37
N ILE A 2 -36.41 5.67 2.64
CA ILE A 2 -35.06 6.20 3.00
C ILE A 2 -33.93 5.22 2.64
N THR A 3 -34.14 3.93 2.87
CA THR A 3 -33.15 2.86 2.60
C THR A 3 -32.85 2.70 1.11
N GLU A 4 -33.87 2.82 0.24
CA GLU A 4 -33.71 2.72 -1.22
C GLU A 4 -32.85 3.86 -1.77
N LYS A 5 -33.08 5.09 -1.28
CA LYS A 5 -32.27 6.26 -1.64
C LYS A 5 -30.78 6.07 -1.31
N PHE A 6 -30.47 5.56 -0.11
CA PHE A 6 -29.08 5.33 0.27
C PHE A 6 -28.45 4.14 -0.47
N LEU A 7 -29.24 3.12 -0.80
CA LEU A 7 -28.80 1.99 -1.61
C LEU A 7 -28.39 2.43 -3.02
N GLU A 8 -29.20 3.27 -3.66
CA GLU A 8 -28.90 3.82 -4.99
C GLU A 8 -27.60 4.65 -4.99
N ILE A 9 -27.43 5.53 -3.99
CA ILE A 9 -26.18 6.28 -3.78
C ILE A 9 -24.99 5.33 -3.57
N GLY A 10 -25.19 4.25 -2.82
CA GLY A 10 -24.18 3.21 -2.58
C GLY A 10 -23.71 2.56 -3.87
N TYR A 11 -24.62 2.17 -4.76
CA TYR A 11 -24.28 1.58 -6.05
C TYR A 11 -23.47 2.52 -6.94
N HIS A 12 -23.88 3.79 -7.03
CA HIS A 12 -23.12 4.79 -7.81
C HIS A 12 -21.69 4.98 -7.27
N ARG A 13 -21.53 5.06 -5.95
CA ARG A 13 -20.21 5.16 -5.32
C ARG A 13 -19.36 3.92 -5.54
N GLN A 14 -19.94 2.73 -5.37
CA GLN A 14 -19.23 1.47 -5.60
C GLN A 14 -18.69 1.39 -7.04
N GLN A 15 -19.47 1.78 -8.03
CA GLN A 15 -19.04 1.77 -9.43
C GLN A 15 -17.87 2.72 -9.68
N LEU A 16 -17.91 3.92 -9.10
CA LEU A 16 -16.81 4.88 -9.17
C LEU A 16 -15.55 4.31 -8.49
N THR A 17 -15.68 3.82 -7.26
CA THR A 17 -14.57 3.24 -6.49
C THR A 17 -13.93 2.08 -7.24
N ARG A 18 -14.70 1.17 -7.85
CA ARG A 18 -14.14 0.06 -8.65
C ARG A 18 -13.27 0.53 -9.81
N ARG A 19 -13.67 1.60 -10.50
CA ARG A 19 -12.89 2.15 -11.62
C ARG A 19 -11.58 2.76 -11.15
N LEU A 20 -11.61 3.51 -10.04
CA LEU A 20 -10.42 4.09 -9.42
C LEU A 20 -9.49 3.01 -8.88
N ASP A 21 -10.07 2.00 -8.23
CA ASP A 21 -9.33 0.87 -7.68
C ASP A 21 -8.57 0.12 -8.77
N LEU A 22 -9.11 -0.04 -9.97
CA LEU A 22 -8.43 -0.75 -11.05
C LEU A 22 -7.08 -0.09 -11.41
N VAL A 23 -7.07 1.24 -11.55
CA VAL A 23 -5.85 2.00 -11.80
C VAL A 23 -4.94 1.97 -10.57
N ALA A 24 -5.50 2.17 -9.37
CA ALA A 24 -4.73 2.17 -8.14
C ALA A 24 -4.02 0.82 -7.90
N HIS A 25 -4.69 -0.31 -8.14
CA HIS A 25 -4.12 -1.64 -7.99
C HIS A 25 -2.98 -1.89 -8.98
N LEU A 26 -3.08 -1.38 -10.21
CA LEU A 26 -2.02 -1.49 -11.21
C LEU A 26 -0.70 -0.84 -10.73
N PHE A 27 -0.79 0.33 -10.10
CA PHE A 27 0.39 1.09 -9.67
C PHE A 27 0.81 0.82 -8.22
N ARG A 28 -0.04 0.20 -7.40
CA ARG A 28 0.19 -0.02 -5.96
C ARG A 28 1.56 -0.63 -5.71
N TYR A 29 1.90 -1.68 -6.44
CA TYR A 29 3.14 -2.42 -6.23
C TYR A 29 4.39 -1.58 -6.51
N THR A 30 4.36 -0.85 -7.63
CA THR A 30 5.47 0.01 -8.04
C THR A 30 5.67 1.15 -7.06
N LEU A 31 4.58 1.80 -6.65
CA LEU A 31 4.62 2.89 -5.67
C LEU A 31 5.08 2.41 -4.30
N GLU A 32 4.60 1.25 -3.85
CA GLU A 32 5.02 0.65 -2.58
C GLU A 32 6.53 0.36 -2.57
N ARG A 33 7.06 -0.30 -3.61
CA ARG A 33 8.51 -0.56 -3.72
C ARG A 33 9.32 0.72 -3.77
N TRP A 34 8.86 1.72 -4.51
CA TRP A 34 9.54 3.02 -4.59
C TRP A 34 9.62 3.71 -3.22
N LEU A 35 8.49 3.79 -2.50
CA LEU A 35 8.43 4.39 -1.16
C LEU A 35 9.25 3.62 -0.11
N LEU A 36 9.29 2.28 -0.20
CA LEU A 36 10.13 1.46 0.68
C LEU A 36 11.61 1.76 0.47
N LEU A 37 12.06 1.81 -0.78
CA LEU A 37 13.45 2.09 -1.11
C LEU A 37 13.86 3.52 -0.71
N ASP A 38 12.98 4.50 -0.95
CA ASP A 38 13.18 5.87 -0.49
C ASP A 38 13.41 5.94 1.03
N ARG A 39 12.55 5.25 1.80
CA ARG A 39 12.70 5.17 3.27
C ARG A 39 13.99 4.49 3.69
N VAL A 40 14.40 3.42 3.01
CA VAL A 40 15.67 2.72 3.28
C VAL A 40 16.86 3.65 3.06
N LEU A 41 16.86 4.42 1.96
CA LEU A 41 17.92 5.38 1.67
C LEU A 41 17.99 6.47 2.73
N PHE A 42 16.84 7.05 3.09
CA PHE A 42 16.75 8.06 4.15
C PHE A 42 17.36 7.56 5.48
N LEU A 43 17.02 6.34 5.90
CA LEU A 43 17.55 5.76 7.14
C LEU A 43 19.06 5.49 7.06
N LYS A 44 19.56 4.98 5.93
CA LYS A 44 21.00 4.78 5.71
C LYS A 44 21.78 6.10 5.79
N GLN A 45 21.22 7.19 5.26
CA GLN A 45 21.84 8.52 5.36
C GLN A 45 21.95 9.04 6.80
N HIS A 46 21.11 8.53 7.71
CA HIS A 46 21.12 8.89 9.13
C HIS A 46 21.90 7.89 10.01
N ASP A 47 22.85 7.16 9.41
CA ASP A 47 23.73 6.21 10.10
C ASP A 47 23.00 5.02 10.76
N TYR A 48 21.90 4.58 10.15
CA TYR A 48 21.25 3.32 10.52
C TYR A 48 21.80 2.16 9.69
N ARG A 49 21.99 1.01 10.33
CA ARG A 49 22.07 -0.28 9.64
C ARG A 49 20.67 -0.73 9.29
N VAL A 50 20.36 -0.81 7.99
CA VAL A 50 19.01 -1.08 7.48
C VAL A 50 18.98 -2.35 6.64
N GLU A 51 17.99 -3.20 6.91
CA GLU A 51 17.63 -4.39 6.14
C GLU A 51 16.21 -4.25 5.60
N LEU A 52 16.01 -4.59 4.32
CA LEU A 52 14.71 -4.66 3.67
C LEU A 52 14.48 -6.09 3.21
N ALA A 53 13.45 -6.74 3.75
CA ALA A 53 13.15 -8.14 3.46
C ALA A 53 11.64 -8.38 3.34
N ALA A 54 11.25 -9.52 2.75
CA ALA A 54 9.88 -9.99 2.81
C ALA A 54 9.58 -10.50 4.24
N PHE A 55 8.54 -9.95 4.85
CA PHE A 55 8.00 -10.36 6.16
C PHE A 55 7.20 -11.65 6.08
N CYS A 56 6.37 -11.78 5.04
CA CYS A 56 5.50 -12.93 4.83
C CYS A 56 5.31 -13.22 3.32
N PRO A 57 4.78 -14.40 2.96
CA PRO A 57 4.43 -14.70 1.57
C PRO A 57 3.41 -13.68 1.02
N SER A 58 3.53 -13.32 -0.25
CA SER A 58 2.66 -12.32 -0.90
C SER A 58 1.19 -12.76 -0.99
N GLU A 59 0.94 -14.06 -0.90
CA GLU A 59 -0.38 -14.68 -0.88
C GLU A 59 -1.15 -14.30 0.39
N MET A 60 -0.44 -14.05 1.50
CA MET A 60 -1.06 -13.67 2.76
C MET A 60 -1.57 -12.23 2.70
N THR A 61 -0.69 -11.29 2.32
CA THR A 61 -1.08 -9.92 2.00
C THR A 61 -0.12 -9.34 0.97
N PRO A 62 -0.57 -8.41 0.11
CA PRO A 62 0.32 -7.71 -0.83
C PRO A 62 1.33 -6.79 -0.14
N ARG A 63 1.04 -6.36 1.10
CA ARG A 63 1.91 -5.48 1.89
C ARG A 63 2.79 -6.30 2.82
N ASN A 64 3.76 -6.99 2.22
CA ASN A 64 4.55 -8.01 2.90
C ASN A 64 6.02 -7.66 3.06
N MET A 65 6.41 -6.40 2.92
CA MET A 65 7.81 -5.96 3.10
C MET A 65 8.04 -5.38 4.50
N LEU A 66 9.18 -5.68 5.10
CA LEU A 66 9.64 -5.16 6.39
C LEU A 66 10.95 -4.39 6.22
N ILE A 67 10.98 -3.17 6.75
CA ILE A 67 12.21 -2.41 6.97
C ILE A 67 12.62 -2.62 8.43
N SER A 68 13.77 -3.25 8.65
CA SER A 68 14.40 -3.37 9.96
C SER A 68 15.58 -2.41 10.01
N ALA A 69 15.59 -1.49 10.98
CA ALA A 69 16.65 -0.50 11.13
C ALA A 69 17.17 -0.49 12.56
N ARG A 70 18.49 -0.55 12.71
CA ARG A 70 19.18 -0.44 13.99
C ARG A 70 20.17 0.72 13.91
N LYS A 71 20.10 1.60 14.90
CA LYS A 71 21.08 2.68 15.05
C LYS A 71 22.42 2.08 15.47
N ASN A 72 23.50 2.55 14.86
CA ASN A 72 24.85 2.20 15.29
C ASN A 72 25.14 2.74 16.70
#